data_AF-A0A5R2MYP6-F1
#
_entry.id   AF-A0A5R2MYP6-F1
#
_cell.length_a   1.000
_cell.length_b   1.000
_cell.length_c   1.000
_cell.angle_alpha   90.00
_cell.angle_beta   90.00
_cell.angle_gamma   90.00
#
_symmetry.space_group_name_H-M   'P 1'
#
loop_
_entity.id
_entity.type
_entity.pdbx_description
1 polymer ?
#
loop_
_entity_poly.entity_id
_entity_poly.type
_entity_poly.pdbx_seq_one_letter_code
_entity_poly.pdbx_strand_id
1 'polypeptide(L)'
;MAMPAPGVFAQMQSNMAATLNIDWVLGLASGILASQGITRSNGEMIALVDAWIAASRPASLLYQPYVSEAGERGPFVDANARAGFIGISSRHGYADLVRAVFEGLAFAARDCYAAMGPLPREIRL
;
A
#
# COMPACT_ATOMS: atom_id res chain seq x y z
N MET A 1 8.38 -18.27 -13.06
CA MET A 1 7.48 -18.48 -14.21
C MET A 1 8.33 -18.80 -15.42
N ALA A 2 8.12 -19.94 -16.08
CA ALA A 2 8.84 -20.27 -17.31
C ALA A 2 8.36 -19.34 -18.44
N MET A 3 9.31 -18.80 -19.21
CA MET A 3 9.02 -17.95 -20.36
C MET A 3 9.03 -18.79 -21.65
N PRO A 4 8.41 -18.32 -22.75
CA PRO A 4 8.38 -19.06 -24.02
C PRO A 4 9.75 -19.17 -24.72
N ALA A 5 10.85 -18.72 -24.09
CA ALA A 5 12.21 -18.82 -24.58
C ALA A 5 13.01 -19.89 -23.80
N PRO A 6 13.78 -20.77 -24.47
CA PRO A 6 14.55 -21.82 -23.81
C PRO A 6 15.48 -21.27 -22.72
N GLY A 7 15.42 -21.86 -21.52
CA GLY A 7 16.27 -21.49 -20.39
C GLY A 7 15.94 -20.16 -19.71
N VAL A 8 14.84 -19.50 -20.09
CA VAL A 8 14.44 -18.20 -19.53
C VAL A 8 13.31 -18.36 -18.52
N PHE A 9 13.48 -17.74 -17.35
CA PHE A 9 12.50 -17.74 -16.28
C PHE A 9 12.33 -16.32 -15.73
N ALA A 10 11.09 -15.95 -15.41
CA ALA A 10 10.78 -14.74 -14.65
C ALA A 10 10.60 -15.10 -13.16
N GLN A 11 11.28 -14.38 -12.27
CA GLN A 11 10.96 -14.39 -10.85
C GLN A 11 9.73 -13.51 -10.61
N MET A 12 8.90 -13.92 -9.65
CA MET A 12 7.72 -13.17 -9.26
C MET A 12 7.66 -13.14 -7.74
N GLN A 13 7.68 -11.93 -7.20
CA GLN A 13 7.37 -11.65 -5.80
C GLN A 13 6.33 -10.54 -5.80
N SER A 14 5.32 -10.69 -4.96
CA SER A 14 4.25 -9.70 -4.85
C SER A 14 3.69 -9.77 -3.44
N ASN A 15 3.51 -8.61 -2.82
CA ASN A 15 2.74 -8.49 -1.60
C ASN A 15 1.27 -8.91 -1.81
N MET A 16 0.58 -9.24 -0.73
CA MET A 16 -0.76 -9.82 -0.74
C MET A 16 -1.81 -8.82 -1.21
N ALA A 17 -1.73 -7.60 -0.70
CA ALA A 17 -2.77 -6.58 -0.83
C ALA A 17 -2.13 -5.27 -1.28
N ALA A 18 -2.20 -4.94 -2.58
CA ALA A 18 -1.77 -3.63 -3.06
C ALA A 18 -2.92 -2.62 -2.98
N THR A 19 -3.81 -2.59 -3.98
CA THR A 19 -4.93 -1.65 -4.06
C THR A 19 -5.91 -1.79 -2.91
N LEU A 20 -6.05 -2.98 -2.31
CA LEU A 20 -6.92 -3.20 -1.16
C LEU A 20 -6.56 -2.30 0.04
N ASN A 21 -5.28 -1.96 0.24
CA ASN A 21 -4.89 -0.99 1.28
C ASN A 21 -5.35 0.43 0.95
N ILE A 22 -5.34 0.81 -0.33
CA ILE A 22 -5.82 2.12 -0.81
C ILE A 22 -7.34 2.19 -0.66
N ASP A 23 -8.06 1.17 -1.12
CA ASP A 23 -9.51 1.07 -0.98
C ASP A 23 -9.93 1.10 0.49
N TRP A 24 -9.19 0.41 1.36
CA TRP A 24 -9.43 0.41 2.80
C TRP A 24 -9.31 1.81 3.40
N VAL A 25 -8.19 2.53 3.19
CA VAL A 25 -8.00 3.85 3.81
C VAL A 25 -9.01 4.86 3.28
N LEU A 26 -9.30 4.84 1.98
CA LEU A 26 -10.34 5.68 1.36
C LEU A 26 -11.73 5.33 1.89
N GLY A 27 -12.00 4.05 2.10
CA GLY A 27 -13.24 3.53 2.66
C GLY A 27 -13.54 4.06 4.06
N LEU A 28 -12.52 4.32 4.89
CA LEU A 28 -12.70 4.94 6.21
C LEU A 28 -13.35 6.33 6.10
N ALA A 29 -12.82 7.18 5.21
CA ALA A 29 -13.38 8.51 4.98
C ALA A 29 -14.76 8.44 4.32
N SER A 30 -14.93 7.59 3.30
CA SER A 30 -16.22 7.40 2.63
C SER A 30 -17.31 6.91 3.59
N GLY A 31 -17.00 6.01 4.52
CA GLY A 31 -17.94 5.55 5.54
C GLY A 31 -18.40 6.67 6.49
N ILE A 32 -17.47 7.55 6.91
CA ILE A 32 -17.80 8.72 7.73
C ILE A 32 -18.71 9.68 6.95
N LEU A 33 -18.36 9.99 5.70
CA LEU A 33 -19.15 10.87 4.84
C LEU A 33 -20.57 10.32 4.60
N ALA A 34 -20.68 9.01 4.33
CA ALA A 34 -21.97 8.34 4.12
C ALA A 34 -22.86 8.43 5.36
N SER A 35 -22.30 8.37 6.57
CA SER A 35 -23.05 8.57 7.83
C SER A 35 -23.71 9.96 7.94
N GLN A 36 -23.22 10.94 7.18
CA GLN A 36 -23.74 12.30 7.09
C GLN A 36 -24.56 12.54 5.81
N GLY A 37 -24.90 11.48 5.07
CA GLY A 37 -25.63 11.57 3.80
C GLY A 37 -24.80 12.09 2.62
N ILE A 38 -23.47 12.15 2.76
CA ILE A 38 -22.56 12.58 1.70
C ILE A 38 -21.99 11.34 1.01
N THR A 39 -22.35 11.12 -0.25
CA THR A 39 -21.80 10.03 -1.07
C THR A 39 -20.66 10.55 -1.93
N ARG A 40 -19.53 9.83 -1.92
CA ARG A 40 -18.40 10.01 -2.83
C ARG A 40 -17.99 8.66 -3.37
N SER A 41 -17.76 8.59 -4.68
CA SER A 41 -17.22 7.40 -5.34
C SER A 41 -15.72 7.24 -5.04
N ASN A 42 -15.20 6.01 -5.16
CA ASN A 42 -13.76 5.76 -5.02
C ASN A 42 -12.95 6.58 -6.04
N GLY A 43 -13.46 6.76 -7.27
CA GLY A 43 -12.80 7.56 -8.30
C GLY A 43 -12.65 9.03 -7.89
N GLU A 44 -13.70 9.62 -7.32
CA GLU A 44 -13.63 11.00 -6.79
C GLU A 44 -12.66 11.12 -5.62
N MET A 45 -12.57 10.11 -4.76
CA MET A 45 -11.64 10.09 -3.63
C MET A 45 -10.19 9.89 -4.08
N ILE A 46 -9.95 9.01 -5.07
CA ILE A 46 -8.63 8.78 -5.67
C ILE A 46 -8.08 10.08 -6.27
N ALA A 47 -8.92 10.88 -6.93
CA ALA A 47 -8.51 12.16 -7.52
C ALA A 47 -7.99 13.19 -6.49
N LEU A 48 -8.24 12.97 -5.19
CA LEU A 48 -7.78 13.84 -4.10
C LEU A 48 -6.46 13.36 -3.47
N VAL A 49 -6.03 12.13 -3.75
CA VAL A 49 -4.88 11.49 -3.09
C VAL A 49 -3.60 12.29 -3.30
N ASP A 50 -3.33 12.75 -4.52
CA ASP A 50 -2.11 13.50 -4.82
C ASP A 50 -2.00 14.78 -3.97
N ALA A 51 -3.13 15.47 -3.76
CA ALA A 51 -3.17 16.66 -2.91
C ALA A 51 -2.89 16.32 -1.44
N TRP A 52 -3.45 15.22 -0.92
CA TRP A 52 -3.18 14.77 0.45
C TRP A 52 -1.73 14.32 0.67
N ILE A 53 -1.15 13.61 -0.30
CA ILE A 53 0.26 13.20 -0.26
C ILE A 53 1.17 14.43 -0.31
N ALA A 54 0.87 15.41 -1.18
CA ALA A 54 1.66 16.64 -1.29
C ALA A 54 1.61 17.50 -0.02
N ALA A 55 0.47 17.51 0.68
CA ALA A 55 0.28 18.31 1.89
C ALA A 55 0.85 17.65 3.17
N SER A 56 1.15 16.35 3.14
CA SER A 56 1.65 15.59 4.31
C SER A 56 3.17 15.43 4.28
N ARG A 57 3.77 15.17 5.44
CA ARG A 57 5.23 15.01 5.55
C ARG A 57 5.66 13.58 5.23
N PRO A 58 6.67 13.38 4.34
CA PRO A 58 7.23 12.06 4.07
C PRO A 58 7.75 11.35 5.32
N ALA A 59 7.54 10.03 5.40
CA ALA A 59 8.05 9.16 6.45
C ALA A 59 7.76 9.67 7.89
N SER A 60 6.65 10.39 8.07
CA SER A 60 6.17 10.84 9.38
C SER A 60 5.53 9.71 10.20
N LEU A 61 5.06 8.68 9.50
CA LEU A 61 4.44 7.48 10.04
C LEU A 61 4.93 6.25 9.28
N LEU A 62 4.92 5.09 9.92
CA LEU A 62 5.10 3.81 9.24
C LEU A 62 3.78 3.07 9.19
N TYR A 63 3.50 2.46 8.04
CA TYR A 63 2.34 1.59 7.84
C TYR A 63 2.79 0.22 7.36
N GLN A 64 2.31 -0.82 8.03
CA GLN A 64 2.46 -2.22 7.60
C GLN A 64 1.25 -2.60 6.74
N PRO A 65 1.41 -2.94 5.44
CA PRO A 65 0.29 -3.09 4.51
C PRO A 65 -0.38 -4.48 4.53
N TYR A 66 -0.44 -5.14 5.67
CA TYR A 66 -0.96 -6.51 5.81
C TYR A 66 -2.46 -6.52 6.12
N VAL A 67 -3.26 -5.78 5.33
CA VAL A 67 -4.70 -5.57 5.59
C VAL A 67 -5.55 -6.80 5.25
N SER A 68 -5.03 -7.70 4.41
CA SER A 68 -5.73 -8.93 4.06
C SER A 68 -5.81 -9.87 5.27
N GLU A 69 -6.97 -10.51 5.47
CA GLU A 69 -7.12 -11.56 6.48
C GLU A 69 -6.26 -12.80 6.19
N ALA A 70 -5.84 -12.97 4.94
CA ALA A 70 -4.90 -14.02 4.52
C ALA A 70 -3.43 -13.69 4.91
N GLY A 71 -3.18 -12.55 5.55
CA GLY A 71 -1.86 -12.10 5.97
C GLY A 71 -1.01 -11.58 4.81
N GLU A 72 0.27 -11.94 4.80
CA GLU A 72 1.24 -11.54 3.78
C GLU A 72 1.84 -12.76 3.07
N ARG A 73 2.15 -12.60 1.78
CA ARG A 73 2.80 -13.61 0.93
C ARG A 73 4.16 -13.18 0.40
N GLY A 74 4.44 -11.88 0.37
CA GLY A 74 5.70 -11.32 -0.12
C GLY A 74 6.02 -10.02 0.62
N PRO A 75 7.25 -9.82 1.11
CA PRO A 75 8.48 -10.60 0.87
C PRO A 75 8.61 -11.85 1.76
N PHE A 76 7.73 -12.01 2.76
CA PHE A 76 7.67 -13.19 3.63
C PHE A 76 6.25 -13.75 3.61
N VAL A 77 6.11 -15.00 4.06
CA VAL A 77 4.83 -15.66 4.19
C VAL A 77 4.45 -15.72 5.66
N ASP A 78 3.40 -15.01 6.04
CA ASP A 78 2.80 -15.08 7.37
C ASP A 78 1.30 -14.80 7.29
N ALA A 79 0.50 -15.84 7.55
CA ALA A 79 -0.96 -15.76 7.55
C ALA A 79 -1.53 -14.92 8.71
N ASN A 80 -0.74 -14.71 9.77
CA ASN A 80 -1.14 -13.94 10.95
C ASN A 80 -0.73 -12.47 10.87
N ALA A 81 0.01 -12.07 9.83
CA ALA A 81 0.41 -10.68 9.63
C ALA A 81 -0.82 -9.77 9.51
N ARG A 82 -0.81 -8.63 10.20
CA ARG A 82 -1.93 -7.66 10.19
C ARG A 82 -1.42 -6.24 10.03
N ALA A 83 -2.27 -5.41 9.40
CA ALA A 83 -1.94 -4.03 9.16
C ALA A 83 -1.83 -3.23 10.47
N GLY A 84 -0.96 -2.22 10.47
CA GLY A 84 -0.74 -1.38 11.63
C GLY A 84 -0.02 -0.09 11.29
N PHE A 85 -0.39 0.98 11.99
CA PHE A 85 0.36 2.24 11.98
C PHE A 85 1.28 2.33 13.19
N ILE A 86 2.48 2.84 12.98
CA ILE A 86 3.48 3.08 14.01
C ILE A 86 3.88 4.55 13.99
N GLY A 87 3.89 5.19 15.16
CA GLY A 87 4.32 6.59 15.32
C GLY A 87 3.19 7.63 15.32
N ILE A 88 1.92 7.23 15.43
CA ILE A 88 0.78 8.16 15.49
C ILE A 88 0.92 9.11 16.70
N SER A 89 0.57 10.38 16.47
CA SER A 89 0.55 11.45 17.47
C SER A 89 -0.55 12.44 17.10
N SER A 90 -0.87 13.39 17.99
CA SER A 90 -1.91 14.41 17.76
C SER A 90 -1.67 15.35 16.57
N ARG A 91 -0.47 15.31 15.97
CA ARG A 91 -0.12 16.12 14.79
C ARG A 91 -0.55 15.49 13.48
N HIS A 92 -0.89 14.21 13.47
CA HIS A 92 -1.19 13.47 12.25
C HIS A 92 -2.68 13.51 11.94
N GLY A 93 -3.00 13.83 10.68
CA GLY A 93 -4.35 13.81 10.15
C GLY A 93 -4.55 12.70 9.12
N TYR A 94 -5.73 12.67 8.51
CA TYR A 94 -6.09 11.68 7.49
C TYR A 94 -5.14 11.69 6.29
N ALA A 95 -4.66 12.86 5.87
CA ALA A 95 -3.69 12.99 4.78
C ALA A 95 -2.35 12.29 5.09
N ASP A 96 -1.87 12.37 6.34
CA ASP A 96 -0.65 11.68 6.77
C ASP A 96 -0.86 10.15 6.81
N LEU A 97 -2.05 9.70 7.22
CA LEU A 97 -2.40 8.27 7.18
C LEU A 97 -2.44 7.74 5.74
N VAL A 98 -3.08 8.48 4.82
CA VAL A 98 -3.11 8.13 3.39
C VAL A 98 -1.68 8.04 2.86
N ARG A 99 -0.85 9.06 3.10
CA ARG A 99 0.53 9.04 2.64
C ARG A 99 1.32 7.85 3.20
N ALA A 100 1.17 7.55 4.48
CA ALA A 100 1.81 6.41 5.11
C ALA A 100 1.40 5.07 4.48
N VAL A 101 0.13 4.92 4.08
CA VAL A 101 -0.33 3.74 3.33
C VAL A 101 0.38 3.60 1.99
N PHE A 102 0.48 4.69 1.22
CA PHE A 102 1.19 4.67 -0.07
C PHE A 102 2.70 4.41 0.09
N GLU A 103 3.34 5.03 1.08
CA GLU A 103 4.75 4.78 1.40
C GLU A 103 4.97 3.32 1.86
N GLY A 104 4.08 2.78 2.68
CA GLY A 104 4.11 1.37 3.11
C GLY A 104 4.00 0.39 1.94
N LEU A 105 3.13 0.67 0.96
CA LEU A 105 3.04 -0.11 -0.28
C LEU A 105 4.32 -0.03 -1.11
N ALA A 106 4.93 1.17 -1.23
CA ALA A 106 6.20 1.34 -1.92
C ALA A 106 7.34 0.56 -1.23
N PHE A 107 7.38 0.55 0.11
CA PHE A 107 8.34 -0.23 0.87
C PHE A 107 8.11 -1.74 0.71
N ALA A 108 6.87 -2.21 0.76
CA ALA A 108 6.57 -3.63 0.53
C ALA A 108 6.96 -4.09 -0.89
N ALA A 109 6.74 -3.25 -1.90
CA ALA A 109 7.20 -3.52 -3.27
C ALA A 109 8.73 -3.57 -3.34
N ARG A 110 9.43 -2.62 -2.70
CA ARG A 110 10.90 -2.62 -2.59
C ARG A 110 11.41 -3.89 -1.92
N ASP A 111 10.77 -4.36 -0.85
CA ASP A 111 11.19 -5.58 -0.16
C ASP A 111 10.94 -6.83 -1.01
N CYS A 112 9.85 -6.88 -1.78
CA CYS A 112 9.63 -7.92 -2.78
C CYS A 112 10.74 -7.95 -3.84
N TYR A 113 11.20 -6.79 -4.32
CA TYR A 113 12.35 -6.72 -5.22
C TYR A 113 13.65 -7.21 -4.56
N ALA A 114 13.90 -6.78 -3.32
CA ALA A 114 15.08 -7.22 -2.57
C ALA A 114 15.09 -8.75 -2.33
N ALA A 115 13.93 -9.35 -2.11
CA ALA A 115 13.79 -10.80 -1.96
C ALA A 115 14.11 -11.59 -3.24
N MET A 116 14.02 -10.97 -4.42
CA MET A 116 14.41 -11.58 -5.70
C MET A 116 15.93 -11.50 -5.97
N GLY A 117 16.67 -10.69 -5.22
CA GLY A 117 18.12 -10.49 -5.39
C GLY A 117 18.50 -9.01 -5.41
N PRO A 118 19.51 -8.61 -6.19
CA PRO A 118 19.86 -7.20 -6.38
C PRO A 118 18.66 -6.39 -6.87
N LEU A 119 18.50 -5.17 -6.34
CA LEU A 119 17.43 -4.28 -6.78
C LEU A 119 17.51 -4.03 -8.29
N PRO A 120 16.36 -3.98 -9.00
CA PRO A 120 16.34 -3.75 -10.42
C PRO A 120 16.88 -2.36 -10.74
N ARG A 121 17.58 -2.23 -11.87
CA ARG A 121 18.05 -0.92 -12.38
C ARG A 121 16.96 -0.11 -13.06
N GLU A 122 15.86 -0.76 -13.43
CA GLU A 122 14.75 -0.17 -14.18
C GLU A 122 13.43 -0.75 -13.66
N ILE A 123 12.44 0.12 -13.46
CA ILE A 123 11.05 -0.24 -13.16
C ILE A 123 10.18 0.34 -14.27
N ARG A 124 9.26 -0.47 -14.80
CA ARG A 124 8.29 -0.05 -15.82
C ARG A 124 6.89 -0.08 -15.23
N LEU A 125 6.17 1.02 -15.39
CA LEU A 125 4.78 1.23 -14.95
C LEU A 125 3.84 1.16 -16.16
#